data_AF-A0A2N1TMK2-F1
#
_entry.id   AF-A0A2N1TMK2-F1
#
_cell.length_a   1.000
_cell.length_b   1.000
_cell.length_c   1.000
_cell.angle_alpha   90.00
_cell.angle_beta   90.00
_cell.angle_gamma   90.00
#
_symmetry.space_group_name_H-M   'P 1'
#
loop_
_entity.id
_entity.type
_entity.pdbx_description
1 polymer ?
#
loop_
_entity_poly.entity_id
_entity_poly.type
_entity_poly.pdbx_seq_one_letter_code
_entity_poly.pdbx_strand_id
1 'polypeptide(L)' 'MSEEKPHIRIGEFLVKGGNITQWQLELALEDQKRNGGLLGEILIRLGYLENDELIKALTERVND' A
#
# COMPACT_ATOMS: atom_id res chain seq x y z
N MET A 1 -3.71 -23.05 19.12
CA MET A 1 -2.82 -21.95 18.67
C MET A 1 -3.04 -21.83 17.18
N SER A 2 -3.87 -20.89 16.75
CA SER A 2 -4.18 -20.69 15.34
C SER A 2 -3.00 -19.96 14.69
N GLU A 3 -2.37 -20.59 13.70
CA GLU A 3 -1.43 -19.93 12.79
C GLU A 3 -2.24 -18.96 11.91
N GLU A 4 -2.42 -17.72 12.37
CA GLU A 4 -2.87 -16.64 11.48
C GLU A 4 -1.75 -16.38 10.47
N LYS A 5 -1.98 -16.75 9.20
CA LYS A 5 -1.15 -16.28 8.08
C LYS A 5 -0.95 -14.77 8.25
N PRO A 6 0.29 -14.26 8.29
CA PRO A 6 0.53 -12.84 8.51
C PRO A 6 -0.13 -12.08 7.36
N HIS A 7 -1.16 -11.31 7.67
CA HIS A 7 -1.85 -10.51 6.67
C HIS A 7 -0.88 -9.41 6.20
N ILE A 8 -0.22 -9.63 5.07
CA ILE A 8 0.70 -8.64 4.51
C ILE A 8 -0.11 -7.38 4.22
N ARG A 9 0.35 -6.26 4.80
CA ARG A 9 -0.27 -4.95 4.60
C ARG A 9 0.03 -4.50 3.17
N ILE A 10 -0.95 -3.89 2.50
CA ILE A 10 -0.79 -3.44 1.11
C ILE A 10 0.43 -2.51 0.93
N GLY A 11 0.73 -1.67 1.91
CA GLY A 11 1.93 -0.82 1.89
C GLY A 11 3.23 -1.62 1.80
N GLU A 12 3.37 -2.67 2.62
CA GLU A 12 4.55 -3.54 2.59
C GLU A 12 4.64 -4.34 1.28
N PHE A 13 3.49 -4.76 0.75
CA PHE A 13 3.41 -5.42 -0.55
C PHE A 13 3.89 -4.50 -1.68
N LEU A 14 3.43 -3.25 -1.71
CA LEU A 14 3.85 -2.24 -2.70
C LEU A 14 5.34 -1.91 -2.61
N VAL A 15 5.91 -1.88 -1.39
CA VAL A 15 7.36 -1.70 -1.20
C VAL A 15 8.13 -2.91 -1.71
N LYS A 16 7.69 -4.13 -1.39
CA LYS A 16 8.32 -5.37 -1.88
C LYS A 16 8.24 -5.52 -3.40
N GLY A 17 7.13 -5.07 -4.00
CA GLY A 17 6.93 -5.04 -5.46
C GLY A 17 7.71 -3.94 -6.18
N GLY A 18 8.33 -3.01 -5.45
CA GLY A 18 9.08 -1.89 -6.02
C GLY A 18 8.22 -0.77 -6.60
N ASN A 19 6.90 -0.80 -6.38
CA ASN A 19 5.98 0.25 -6.82
C ASN A 19 6.20 1.56 -6.06
N ILE A 20 6.54 1.46 -4.78
CA ILE A 20 6.86 2.60 -3.92
C ILE A 20 8.10 2.31 -3.09
N THR A 21 8.78 3.36 -2.65
CA THR A 21 9.86 3.28 -1.67
C THR A 21 9.32 3.25 -0.25
N GLN A 22 10.13 2.76 0.69
CA GLN A 22 9.82 2.80 2.13
C GLN A 22 9.53 4.24 2.60
N TRP A 23 10.27 5.22 2.10
CA TRP A 23 10.07 6.63 2.45
C TRP A 23 8.73 7.19 1.93
N GLN A 24 8.33 6.85 0.70
CA GLN A 24 7.02 7.23 0.16
C GLN A 24 5.87 6.61 0.95
N LEU A 25 6.03 5.36 1.40
CA LEU A 25 5.07 4.70 2.28
C LEU A 25 4.95 5.44 3.62
N GLU A 26 6.06 5.83 4.23
CA GLU A 26 6.06 6.58 5.49
C GLU A 26 5.35 7.93 5.36
N LEU A 27 5.63 8.69 4.30
CA LEU A 27 4.92 9.95 4.03
C LEU A 27 3.42 9.77 3.84
N ALA A 28 3.02 8.74 3.09
CA ALA A 28 1.60 8.46 2.86
C ALA A 28 0.89 8.01 4.16
N LEU A 29 1.57 7.25 5.03
CA LEU A 29 1.06 6.87 6.35
C LEU A 29 0.94 8.07 7.29
N GLU A 30 1.89 9.00 7.25
CA GLU A 30 1.79 10.25 8.01
C GLU A 30 0.63 11.11 7.54
N ASP A 31 0.42 11.25 6.23
CA ASP A 31 -0.73 11.96 5.67
C ASP A 31 -2.04 11.26 6.07
N GLN A 32 -2.11 9.93 5.94
CA GLN A 32 -3.28 9.13 6.35
C GLN A 32 -3.59 9.31 7.84
N LYS A 33 -2.58 9.37 8.70
CA LYS A 33 -2.77 9.58 10.13
C LYS A 33 -3.35 10.97 10.45
N ARG A 34 -2.98 11.99 9.68
CA ARG A 34 -3.44 13.37 9.88
C ARG A 34 -4.82 13.60 9.27
N ASN A 35 -5.09 13.01 8.11
CA ASN A 35 -6.24 13.36 7.27
C ASN A 35 -7.27 12.22 7.12
N GLY A 36 -6.94 11.00 7.53
CA GLY A 36 -7.73 9.81 7.24
C GLY A 36 -7.64 9.37 5.77
N GLY A 37 -8.53 8.45 5.37
CA GLY A 37 -8.64 7.98 3.98
C GLY A 37 -7.90 6.67 3.69
N LEU A 38 -7.96 6.23 2.43
CA LEU A 38 -7.33 4.99 1.97
C LEU A 38 -5.88 5.23 1.57
N LEU A 39 -4.96 4.39 2.05
CA LEU A 39 -3.53 4.52 1.78
C LEU A 39 -3.21 4.55 0.27
N GLY A 40 -3.88 3.71 -0.52
CA GLY A 40 -3.70 3.67 -1.97
C GLY A 40 -4.09 4.99 -2.66
N GLU A 41 -5.22 5.58 -2.28
CA GLU A 41 -5.67 6.87 -2.82
C GLU A 41 -4.72 8.00 -2.44
N ILE A 42 -4.17 7.97 -1.22
CA ILE A 42 -3.17 8.93 -0.77
C ILE A 42 -1.89 8.79 -1.59
N LEU A 43 -1.40 7.56 -1.82
CA LEU A 43 -0.22 7.31 -2.65
C LEU A 43 -0.41 7.84 -4.08
N ILE A 44 -1.61 7.67 -4.67
CA ILE A 44 -1.95 8.22 -5.99
C ILE A 44 -2.00 9.75 -5.97
N ARG A 45 -2.66 10.33 -4.97
CA ARG A 45 -2.76 11.79 -4.81
C ARG A 45 -1.39 12.46 -4.62
N LEU A 46 -0.46 11.79 -3.94
CA LEU A 46 0.92 12.24 -3.75
C LEU A 46 1.80 12.00 -4.99
N GLY A 47 1.28 11.32 -6.03
CA GLY A 47 2.02 11.01 -7.25
C GLY A 47 3.07 9.91 -7.09
N TYR A 48 2.94 9.06 -6.07
CA TYR A 48 3.87 7.95 -5.81
C TYR A 48 3.43 6.63 -6.41
N LEU A 49 2.17 6.52 -6.82
CA LEU A 49 1.60 5.31 -7.37
C LEU A 49 0.58 5.68 -8.45
N GLU A 50 0.54 4.96 -9.56
CA GLU A 50 -0.54 5.11 -10.54
C GLU A 50 -1.75 4.24 -10.19
N ASN A 51 -2.95 4.63 -10.65
CA ASN A 51 -4.17 3.86 -10.41
C ASN A 51 -4.05 2.41 -10.90
N ASP A 52 -3.47 2.21 -12.08
CA ASP A 52 -3.32 0.88 -12.69
C ASP A 52 -2.36 -0.01 -11.88
N GLU A 53 -1.30 0.57 -11.32
CA GLU A 53 -0.36 -0.12 -10.44
C GLU A 53 -1.03 -0.55 -9.13
N LEU A 54 -1.87 0.32 -8.55
CA LEU A 54 -2.65 -0.01 -7.37
C LEU A 54 -3.64 -1.16 -7.63
N ILE A 55 -4.37 -1.11 -8.74
CA ILE A 55 -5.32 -2.17 -9.13
C ILE A 55 -4.61 -3.51 -9.31
N LYS A 56 -3.46 -3.49 -9.98
CA LYS A 56 -2.63 -4.68 -10.18
C LYS A 56 -2.18 -5.26 -8.84
N ALA A 57 -1.61 -4.43 -7.96
CA ALA A 57 -1.15 -4.85 -6.64
C ALA A 57 -2.27 -5.40 -5.75
N LEU A 58 -3.47 -4.81 -5.81
CA LEU A 58 -4.64 -5.30 -5.08
C LEU A 58 -5.13 -6.65 -5.62
N THR A 59 -5.10 -6.84 -6.94
CA THR A 59 -5.50 -8.10 -7.58
C THR A 59 -4.52 -9.21 -7.24
N GLU A 60 -3.21 -8.94 -7.28
CA GLU A 60 -2.17 -9.90 -6.89
C GLU A 60 -2.30 -10.31 -5.42
N ARG A 61 -2.56 -9.36 -4.52
CA ARG A 61 -2.77 -9.63 -3.09
C ARG A 61 -4.01 -10.49 -2.78
N VAL A 62 -5.05 -10.45 -3.61
CA VAL A 62 -6.27 -11.26 -3.40
C VAL A 62 -6.07 -12.72 -3.79
N ASN A 63 -5.08 -13.00 -4.65
CA ASN A 63 -4.83 -14.35 -5.16
C ASN A 63 -3.80 -15.16 -4.32
N ASP A 64 -3.30 -14.62 -3.21
CA ASP A 64 -2.34 -15.22 -2.25
C ASP A 64 -2.99 -15.54 -0.87
#